data_AF-A0A943TPI1-F1
#
_entry.id   AF-A0A943TPI1-F1
#
_cell.length_a   1.000
_cell.length_b   1.000
_cell.length_c   1.000
_cell.angle_alpha   90.00
_cell.angle_beta   90.00
_cell.angle_gamma   90.00
#
_symmetry.space_group_name_H-M   'P 1'
#
loop_
_entity.id
_entity.type
_entity.pdbx_description
1 polymer ?
#
loop_
_entity_poly.entity_id
_entity_poly.type
_entity_poly.pdbx_seq_one_letter_code
_entity_poly.pdbx_strand_id
1 'polypeptide(L)'
;MTDEEIQKAKESFLRMGIAEESIFSEIMRARYLDYNLFLNPTNAEYGVTIESLYENMKLTSDKFGNYTGNEETYANVYTLAMRINPMDFATGVTKAGDDLRGLIEFVISQAKQSGKTILFAGADHYIYMLPKIFYDLNDCRIAVAVKAEVWKKNLSNLFPRGRIMLEKEIFHDEELYDYIFFFEKDSLKMVPLLKGHLFENAKMNVVLPYTQITDTAVKEQEIKRIIAKEKSLAGYYDFPFENDEFVLLEIIKGNSGPVTFGEAVIKDDILQKTKLFSIGADQFFEADDWNYDVYAYNSSTALQAVLSAHVVDMGTPIEKEFFLVEKKKISSGRILKVSKAAILEDTGLCADLIEEMSISKPIIGTEVRSGDLLLAASRNRVYTAVVYNEQGTMVADAAVTVIRSKGKYTGEYMKMYLDGPVGTLFLETIHAGDALGLKSSRLMRIPFPDAPEEGISTVTELCRTSVKELSVAAANWRESKKKAVQLMMGKS
;
A
#
# COMPACT_ATOMS: atom_id res chain seq x y z
N MET A 1 9.94 10.63 12.98
CA MET A 1 9.77 10.97 14.41
C MET A 1 8.39 10.53 14.89
N THR A 2 8.19 10.27 16.17
CA THR A 2 6.86 10.06 16.77
C THR A 2 6.13 11.41 16.92
N ASP A 3 4.81 11.39 17.13
CA ASP A 3 4.05 12.64 17.26
C ASP A 3 4.44 13.42 18.53
N GLU A 4 4.84 12.71 19.59
CA GLU A 4 5.40 13.31 20.81
C GLU A 4 6.76 14.00 20.54
N GLU A 5 7.62 13.38 19.73
CA GLU A 5 8.91 13.97 19.33
C GLU A 5 8.71 15.23 18.48
N ILE A 6 7.73 15.20 17.57
CA ILE A 6 7.35 16.36 16.74
C ILE A 6 6.86 17.49 17.66
N GLN A 7 5.99 17.19 18.62
CA GLN A 7 5.48 18.18 19.56
C GLN A 7 6.61 18.80 20.41
N LYS A 8 7.53 17.99 20.93
CA LYS A 8 8.72 18.49 21.67
C LYS A 8 9.62 19.36 20.81
N ALA A 9 9.76 19.04 19.52
CA ALA A 9 10.52 19.85 18.58
C ALA A 9 9.83 21.20 18.33
N LYS A 10 8.49 21.22 18.14
CA LYS A 10 7.70 22.46 18.03
C LYS A 10 7.87 23.36 19.25
N GLU A 11 7.76 22.80 20.45
CA GLU A 11 7.99 23.53 21.70
C GLU A 11 9.42 24.08 21.82
N SER A 12 10.40 23.35 21.28
CA SER A 12 11.79 23.81 21.27
C SER A 12 12.00 24.98 20.30
N PHE A 13 11.42 24.93 19.10
CA PHE A 13 11.42 26.06 18.17
C PHE A 13 10.70 27.29 18.75
N LEU A 14 9.57 27.07 19.42
CA LEU A 14 8.82 28.16 20.06
C LEU A 14 9.64 28.83 21.17
N ARG A 15 10.36 28.07 21.99
CA ARG A 15 11.31 28.61 22.99
C ARG A 15 12.46 29.40 22.36
N MET A 16 12.81 29.10 21.11
CA MET A 16 13.81 29.83 20.32
C MET A 16 13.19 31.05 19.59
N GLY A 17 11.92 31.37 19.82
CA GLY A 17 11.23 32.50 19.20
C GLY A 17 10.75 32.25 17.77
N ILE A 18 10.72 31.00 17.31
CA ILE A 18 10.21 30.62 15.99
C ILE A 18 8.74 30.22 16.10
N ALA A 19 7.87 30.96 15.43
CA ALA A 19 6.45 30.62 15.32
C ALA A 19 6.25 29.33 14.51
N GLU A 20 5.19 28.57 14.82
CA GLU A 20 4.95 27.23 14.24
C GLU A 20 4.88 27.28 12.71
N GLU A 21 4.20 28.28 12.15
CA GLU A 21 4.08 28.53 10.71
C GLU A 21 5.43 28.82 10.02
N SER A 22 6.43 29.27 10.77
CA SER A 22 7.76 29.61 10.26
C SER A 22 8.76 28.47 10.42
N ILE A 23 8.45 27.43 11.21
CA ILE A 23 9.38 26.32 11.50
C ILE A 23 9.90 25.68 10.21
N PHE A 24 9.01 25.34 9.28
CA PHE A 24 9.42 24.72 8.03
C PHE A 24 10.37 25.61 7.21
N SER A 25 10.08 26.92 7.13
CA SER A 25 10.94 27.88 6.44
C SER A 25 12.33 27.97 7.07
N GLU A 26 12.42 27.98 8.41
CA GLU A 26 13.70 28.03 9.10
C GLU A 26 14.50 26.71 9.00
N ILE A 27 13.82 25.57 8.92
CA ILE A 27 14.47 24.29 8.60
C ILE A 27 15.04 24.33 7.18
N MET A 28 14.28 24.84 6.20
CA MET A 28 14.77 25.02 4.84
C MET A 28 15.97 25.96 4.78
N ARG A 29 15.92 27.08 5.52
CA ARG A 29 17.04 28.03 5.63
C ARG A 29 18.29 27.33 6.14
N ALA A 30 18.18 26.57 7.23
CA ALA A 30 19.29 25.86 7.82
C ALA A 30 19.89 24.80 6.87
N ARG A 31 19.06 24.02 6.15
CA ARG A 31 19.52 22.99 5.19
C ARG A 31 20.16 23.61 3.95
N TYR A 32 19.59 24.70 3.44
CA TYR A 32 20.16 25.46 2.33
C TYR A 32 21.51 26.06 2.71
N LEU A 33 21.58 26.66 3.90
CA LEU A 33 22.80 27.25 4.44
C LEU A 33 23.89 26.19 4.63
N ASP A 34 23.55 25.06 5.26
CA ASP A 34 24.43 23.92 5.48
C ASP A 34 25.12 23.51 4.17
N TYR A 35 24.33 23.25 3.12
CA TYR A 35 24.88 22.89 1.83
C TYR A 35 25.88 23.93 1.30
N ASN A 36 25.52 25.21 1.28
CA ASN A 36 26.38 26.25 0.71
C ASN A 36 27.64 26.50 1.55
N LEU A 37 27.54 26.43 2.87
CA LEU A 37 28.69 26.56 3.77
C LEU A 37 29.71 25.45 3.52
N PHE A 38 29.25 24.21 3.39
CA PHE A 38 30.10 23.04 3.25
C PHE A 38 30.48 22.72 1.79
N LEU A 39 30.11 23.57 0.82
CA LEU A 39 30.78 23.62 -0.48
C LEU A 39 32.21 24.15 -0.38
N ASN A 40 32.52 24.95 0.65
CA ASN A 40 33.87 25.41 0.92
C ASN A 40 34.68 24.29 1.59
N PRO A 41 35.78 23.79 0.98
CA PRO A 41 36.60 22.72 1.56
C PRO A 41 37.13 23.04 2.97
N THR A 42 37.44 24.31 3.25
CA THR A 42 37.91 24.74 4.58
C THR A 42 36.84 24.54 5.64
N ASN A 43 35.59 24.87 5.33
CA ASN A 43 34.48 24.65 6.26
C ASN A 43 34.24 23.14 6.46
N ALA A 44 34.38 22.33 5.41
CA ALA A 44 34.25 20.88 5.50
C ALA A 44 35.33 20.22 6.37
N GLU A 45 36.55 20.75 6.36
CA GLU A 45 37.65 20.21 7.16
C GLU A 45 37.66 20.72 8.61
N TYR A 46 37.34 22.00 8.83
CA TYR A 46 37.53 22.68 10.12
C TYR A 46 36.23 23.10 10.82
N GLY A 47 35.07 22.91 10.18
CA GLY A 47 33.78 23.38 10.68
C GLY A 47 33.59 24.90 10.52
N VAL A 48 32.50 25.42 11.11
CA VAL A 48 32.11 26.83 11.04
C VAL A 48 31.85 27.34 12.46
N THR A 49 32.31 28.56 12.77
CA THR A 49 32.01 29.21 14.06
C THR A 49 30.55 29.64 14.12
N ILE A 50 30.02 29.84 15.34
CA ILE A 50 28.65 30.32 15.56
C ILE A 50 28.46 31.71 14.90
N GLU A 51 29.45 32.59 15.03
CA GLU A 51 29.47 33.92 14.42
C GLU A 51 29.36 33.82 12.89
N SER A 52 30.20 32.97 12.28
CA SER A 52 30.22 32.77 10.84
C SER A 52 28.92 32.12 10.33
N LEU A 53 28.37 31.17 11.08
CA LEU A 53 27.07 30.55 10.79
C LEU A 53 25.96 31.61 10.77
N TYR A 54 25.93 32.51 11.76
CA TYR A 54 24.94 33.57 11.87
C TYR A 54 25.09 34.66 10.80
N GLU A 55 26.32 35.05 10.45
CA GLU A 55 26.54 36.01 9.36
C GLU A 55 26.13 35.43 7.99
N ASN A 56 26.49 34.17 7.71
CA ASN A 56 26.08 33.53 6.46
C ASN A 56 24.58 33.28 6.39
N MET A 57 23.93 33.05 7.53
CA MET A 57 22.47 32.99 7.62
C MET A 57 21.82 34.27 7.11
N LYS A 58 22.34 35.46 7.46
CA LYS A 58 21.75 36.74 7.01
C LYS A 58 21.77 36.89 5.48
N LEU A 59 22.73 36.25 4.80
CA LEU A 59 22.81 36.23 3.33
C LEU A 59 21.66 35.43 2.69
N THR A 60 20.89 34.68 3.47
CA THR A 60 19.73 33.92 3.00
C THR A 60 18.41 34.72 3.06
N SER A 61 18.44 35.97 3.54
CA SER A 61 17.24 36.79 3.76
C SER A 61 16.41 37.02 2.51
N ASP A 62 17.01 37.13 1.33
CA ASP A 62 16.26 37.28 0.06
C ASP A 62 15.39 36.06 -0.25
N LYS A 63 15.75 34.88 0.26
CA LYS A 63 15.03 33.62 0.03
C LYS A 63 14.01 33.29 1.11
N PHE A 64 14.37 33.53 2.37
CA PHE A 64 13.59 33.06 3.53
C PHE A 64 13.09 34.20 4.43
N GLY A 65 13.33 35.46 4.06
CA GLY A 65 13.03 36.63 4.88
C GLY A 65 14.06 36.87 5.97
N ASN A 66 13.90 37.98 6.70
CA ASN A 66 14.81 38.35 7.78
C ASN A 66 14.64 37.45 9.01
N TYR A 67 15.76 37.01 9.57
CA TYR A 67 15.78 36.34 10.86
C TYR A 67 15.93 37.36 11.99
N THR A 68 15.14 37.21 13.04
CA THR A 68 15.04 38.19 14.14
C THR A 68 15.69 37.75 15.45
N GLY A 69 16.16 36.50 15.54
CA GLY A 69 16.86 35.98 16.72
C GLY A 69 18.35 36.39 16.75
N ASN A 70 19.03 36.11 17.85
CA ASN A 70 20.47 36.33 17.98
C ASN A 70 21.28 35.11 17.48
N GLU A 71 22.61 35.25 17.51
CA GLU A 71 23.58 34.24 17.07
C GLU A 71 23.42 32.89 17.79
N GLU A 72 23.39 32.88 19.12
CA GLU A 72 23.25 31.67 19.93
C GLU A 72 21.93 30.95 19.66
N THR A 73 20.83 31.70 19.57
CA THR A 73 19.52 31.17 19.22
C THR A 73 19.55 30.54 17.83
N TYR A 74 20.20 31.17 16.84
CA TYR A 74 20.26 30.62 15.49
C TYR A 74 21.06 29.31 15.44
N ALA A 75 22.19 29.21 16.14
CA ALA A 75 22.94 27.95 16.18
C ALA A 75 22.13 26.79 16.77
N ASN A 76 21.27 27.08 17.76
CA ASN A 76 20.33 26.10 18.31
C ASN A 76 19.25 25.69 17.29
N VAL A 77 18.67 26.66 16.59
CA VAL A 77 17.69 26.43 15.50
C VAL A 77 18.32 25.57 14.40
N TYR A 78 19.52 25.92 13.94
CA TYR A 78 20.27 25.19 12.92
C TYR A 78 20.56 23.75 13.37
N THR A 79 21.05 23.56 14.60
CA THR A 79 21.36 22.23 15.14
C THR A 79 20.12 21.33 15.21
N LEU A 80 18.99 21.87 15.67
CA LEU A 80 17.73 21.13 15.72
C LEU A 80 17.22 20.80 14.31
N ALA A 81 17.26 21.77 13.39
CA ALA A 81 16.86 21.60 12.00
C ALA A 81 17.64 20.49 11.28
N MET A 82 18.91 20.27 11.63
CA MET A 82 19.73 19.19 11.06
C MET A 82 19.34 17.79 11.55
N ARG A 83 18.70 17.67 12.72
CA ARG A 83 18.39 16.39 13.37
C ARG A 83 16.97 15.88 13.13
N ILE A 84 16.10 16.72 12.60
CA ILE A 84 14.69 16.41 12.37
C ILE A 84 14.40 16.15 10.89
N ASN A 85 13.33 15.40 10.62
CA ASN A 85 12.80 15.26 9.27
C ASN A 85 12.05 16.57 8.92
N PRO A 86 12.46 17.32 7.88
CA PRO A 86 11.80 18.57 7.51
C PRO A 86 10.31 18.37 7.15
N MET A 87 9.94 17.18 6.64
CA MET A 87 8.59 16.88 6.20
C MET A 87 7.59 16.72 7.35
N ASP A 88 8.05 16.51 8.59
CA ASP A 88 7.18 16.50 9.78
C ASP A 88 6.58 17.90 10.09
N PHE A 89 7.13 18.97 9.48
CA PHE A 89 6.72 20.36 9.70
C PHE A 89 6.13 21.01 8.45
N ALA A 90 6.10 20.29 7.32
CA ALA A 90 5.63 20.81 6.05
C ALA A 90 4.10 20.74 5.96
N THR A 91 3.46 21.85 5.56
CA THR A 91 2.00 21.89 5.40
C THR A 91 1.55 21.01 4.22
N GLY A 92 0.51 20.21 4.45
CA GLY A 92 -0.10 19.39 3.39
C GLY A 92 0.67 18.10 3.07
N VAL A 93 1.69 17.74 3.85
CA VAL A 93 2.41 16.46 3.71
C VAL A 93 1.85 15.44 4.69
N THR A 94 1.43 14.30 4.18
CA THR A 94 1.02 13.16 4.99
C THR A 94 2.26 12.36 5.40
N LYS A 95 2.34 12.04 6.70
CA LYS A 95 3.39 11.19 7.25
C LYS A 95 3.35 9.79 6.62
N ALA A 96 4.52 9.25 6.25
CA ALA A 96 4.58 7.92 5.67
C ALA A 96 4.22 6.84 6.69
N GLY A 97 3.22 6.03 6.34
CA GLY A 97 2.94 4.75 6.98
C GLY A 97 3.96 3.68 6.60
N ASP A 98 3.82 2.49 7.20
CA ASP A 98 4.80 1.40 7.07
C ASP A 98 4.89 0.90 5.61
N ASP A 99 3.76 0.84 4.90
CA ASP A 99 3.73 0.40 3.51
C ASP A 99 4.59 1.29 2.59
N LEU A 100 4.43 2.61 2.71
CA LEU A 100 5.22 3.57 1.93
C LEU A 100 6.70 3.51 2.29
N ARG A 101 7.03 3.31 3.58
CA ARG A 101 8.41 3.15 4.01
C ARG A 101 9.04 1.91 3.37
N GLY A 102 8.35 0.77 3.43
CA GLY A 102 8.86 -0.48 2.85
C GLY A 102 9.02 -0.44 1.33
N LEU A 103 8.12 0.26 0.63
CA LEU A 103 8.27 0.54 -0.80
C LEU A 103 9.52 1.37 -1.07
N ILE A 104 9.73 2.46 -0.33
CA ILE A 104 10.88 3.33 -0.55
C ILE A 104 12.21 2.65 -0.18
N GLU A 105 12.26 1.80 0.86
CA GLU A 105 13.46 1.01 1.17
C GLU A 105 13.84 0.07 0.01
N PHE A 106 12.85 -0.59 -0.59
CA PHE A 106 13.05 -1.39 -1.79
C PHE A 106 13.59 -0.53 -2.95
N VAL A 107 12.99 0.63 -3.20
CA VAL A 107 13.39 1.56 -4.27
C VAL A 107 14.83 2.06 -4.07
N ILE A 108 15.21 2.43 -2.84
CA ILE A 108 16.59 2.83 -2.50
C ILE A 108 17.56 1.68 -2.77
N SER A 109 17.20 0.46 -2.39
CA SER A 109 18.01 -0.73 -2.67
C SER A 109 18.20 -0.97 -4.17
N GLN A 110 17.14 -0.80 -4.98
CA GLN A 110 17.23 -0.89 -6.43
C GLN A 110 18.11 0.21 -7.04
N ALA A 111 17.93 1.47 -6.60
CA ALA A 111 18.71 2.60 -7.08
C ALA A 111 20.22 2.41 -6.83
N LYS A 112 20.60 1.94 -5.63
CA LYS A 112 22.00 1.64 -5.26
C LYS A 112 22.66 0.60 -6.18
N GLN A 113 21.87 -0.31 -6.75
CA GLN A 113 22.36 -1.36 -7.64
C GLN A 113 22.37 -0.94 -9.11
N SER A 114 21.68 0.13 -9.48
CA SER A 114 21.40 0.47 -10.87
C SER A 114 22.39 1.46 -11.48
N GLY A 115 22.95 2.37 -10.67
CA GLY A 115 23.95 3.34 -11.15
C GLY A 115 24.04 4.58 -10.27
N LYS A 116 24.36 5.73 -10.86
CA LYS A 116 24.58 6.99 -10.13
C LYS A 116 23.59 8.09 -10.50
N THR A 117 22.90 8.01 -11.64
CA THR A 117 21.96 9.05 -12.08
C THR A 117 20.54 8.52 -11.96
N ILE A 118 19.77 9.06 -11.01
CA ILE A 118 18.48 8.48 -10.58
C ILE A 118 17.36 9.52 -10.67
N LEU A 119 16.22 9.16 -11.26
CA LEU A 119 15.02 9.98 -11.29
C LEU A 119 13.93 9.42 -10.36
N PHE A 120 13.40 10.29 -9.51
CA PHE A 120 12.21 10.06 -8.70
C PHE A 120 11.05 10.89 -9.27
N ALA A 121 10.17 10.24 -10.03
CA ALA A 121 9.00 10.85 -10.65
C ALA A 121 7.72 10.55 -9.86
N GLY A 122 6.72 11.44 -9.98
CA GLY A 122 5.49 11.36 -9.19
C GLY A 122 5.75 11.56 -7.69
N ALA A 123 6.75 12.38 -7.37
CA ALA A 123 7.26 12.50 -6.02
C ALA A 123 6.24 13.07 -5.03
N ASP A 124 5.21 13.77 -5.50
CA ASP A 124 4.08 14.25 -4.70
C ASP A 124 3.45 13.15 -3.82
N HIS A 125 3.47 11.89 -4.27
CA HIS A 125 2.92 10.75 -3.52
C HIS A 125 3.84 10.25 -2.39
N TYR A 126 5.10 10.68 -2.35
CA TYR A 126 6.09 10.21 -1.38
C TYR A 126 7.06 11.30 -0.92
N ILE A 127 6.65 12.58 -0.98
CA ILE A 127 7.45 13.74 -0.55
C ILE A 127 8.02 13.55 0.86
N TYR A 128 7.23 12.96 1.77
CA TYR A 128 7.66 12.67 3.14
C TYR A 128 8.96 11.86 3.23
N MET A 129 9.21 10.99 2.24
CA MET A 129 10.34 10.07 2.19
C MET A 129 11.56 10.62 1.46
N LEU A 130 11.44 11.76 0.77
CA LEU A 130 12.56 12.37 0.03
C LEU A 130 13.80 12.65 0.90
N PRO A 131 13.70 13.20 2.13
CA PRO A 131 14.88 13.41 2.98
C PRO A 131 15.69 12.14 3.21
N LYS A 132 15.02 11.00 3.39
CA LYS A 132 15.67 9.70 3.54
C LYS A 132 16.31 9.24 2.23
N ILE A 133 15.61 9.37 1.10
CA ILE A 133 16.16 9.06 -0.23
C ILE A 133 17.45 9.83 -0.48
N PHE A 134 17.45 11.16 -0.26
CA PHE A 134 18.63 12.00 -0.43
C PHE A 134 19.77 11.65 0.54
N TYR A 135 19.45 11.22 1.76
CA TYR A 135 20.44 10.80 2.74
C TYR A 135 21.09 9.47 2.35
N ASP A 136 20.28 8.46 1.99
CA ASP A 136 20.74 7.10 1.71
C ASP A 136 21.39 6.95 0.32
N LEU A 137 21.10 7.87 -0.60
CA LEU A 137 21.66 7.95 -1.96
C LEU A 137 22.54 9.20 -2.14
N ASN A 138 23.23 9.61 -1.08
CA ASN A 138 24.04 10.85 -1.06
C ASN A 138 25.21 10.88 -2.07
N ASP A 139 25.56 9.72 -2.63
CA ASP A 139 26.59 9.51 -3.64
C ASP A 139 26.03 9.45 -5.07
N CYS A 140 24.71 9.60 -5.23
CA CYS A 140 24.00 9.62 -6.50
C CYS A 140 23.62 11.05 -6.92
N ARG A 141 23.54 11.27 -8.24
CA ARG A 141 22.90 12.44 -8.86
C ARG A 141 21.40 12.19 -8.90
N ILE A 142 20.68 12.85 -7.99
CA ILE A 142 19.24 12.66 -7.83
C ILE A 142 18.49 13.76 -8.57
N ALA A 143 17.57 13.36 -9.45
CA ALA A 143 16.53 14.21 -10.00
C ALA A 143 15.18 13.86 -9.38
N VAL A 144 14.33 14.87 -9.16
CA VAL A 144 12.98 14.71 -8.61
C VAL A 144 12.00 15.50 -9.46
N ALA A 145 10.94 14.85 -9.91
CA ALA A 145 9.84 15.48 -10.64
C ALA A 145 8.57 15.53 -9.80
N VAL A 146 8.00 16.73 -9.67
CA VAL A 146 6.77 17.02 -8.91
C VAL A 146 5.72 17.73 -9.76
N LYS A 147 4.44 17.59 -9.41
CA LYS A 147 3.31 18.25 -10.07
C LYS A 147 3.21 19.72 -9.68
N ALA A 148 3.48 20.06 -8.41
CA ALA A 148 3.22 21.41 -7.88
C ALA A 148 4.47 22.33 -7.82
N GLU A 149 4.31 23.57 -8.28
CA GLU A 149 5.35 24.62 -8.26
C GLU A 149 5.89 24.90 -6.85
N VAL A 150 5.00 24.89 -5.85
CA VAL A 150 5.38 25.09 -4.45
C VAL A 150 6.39 24.03 -4.00
N TRP A 151 6.22 22.78 -4.44
CA TRP A 151 7.13 21.70 -4.10
C TRP A 151 8.43 21.79 -4.86
N LYS A 152 8.41 22.20 -6.14
CA LYS A 152 9.65 22.47 -6.86
C LYS A 152 10.51 23.47 -6.12
N LYS A 153 9.93 24.60 -5.69
CA LYS A 153 10.63 25.65 -4.93
C LYS A 153 11.14 25.13 -3.59
N ASN A 154 10.28 24.51 -2.78
CA ASN A 154 10.64 24.06 -1.44
C ASN A 154 11.72 22.97 -1.46
N LEU A 155 11.58 21.98 -2.35
CA LEU A 155 12.56 20.90 -2.46
C LEU A 155 13.89 21.39 -3.04
N SER A 156 13.90 22.39 -3.95
CA SER A 156 15.14 23.00 -4.44
C SER A 156 15.92 23.68 -3.32
N ASN A 157 15.22 24.24 -2.33
CA ASN A 157 15.85 24.84 -1.16
C ASN A 157 16.33 23.78 -0.16
N LEU A 158 15.55 22.71 0.05
CA LEU A 158 15.89 21.62 0.98
C LEU A 158 17.02 20.71 0.47
N PHE A 159 17.05 20.46 -0.83
CA PHE A 159 17.98 19.55 -1.47
C PHE A 159 18.73 20.24 -2.62
N PRO A 160 19.62 21.22 -2.33
CA PRO A 160 20.28 21.98 -3.39
C PRO A 160 21.21 21.15 -4.29
N ARG A 161 21.62 19.95 -3.85
CA ARG A 161 22.37 18.97 -4.66
C ARG A 161 21.51 18.27 -5.71
N GLY A 162 20.20 18.19 -5.48
CA GLY A 162 19.27 17.50 -6.35
C GLY A 162 18.75 18.40 -7.46
N ARG A 163 18.45 17.81 -8.62
CA ARG A 163 17.76 18.51 -9.69
C ARG A 163 16.26 18.37 -9.51
N ILE A 164 15.59 19.44 -9.07
CA ILE A 164 14.15 19.44 -8.86
C ILE A 164 13.46 20.11 -10.05
N MET A 165 12.49 19.42 -10.64
CA MET A 165 11.76 19.89 -11.81
C MET A 165 10.25 19.64 -11.66
N LEU A 166 9.47 20.33 -12.49
CA LEU A 166 8.06 19.99 -12.68
C LEU A 166 7.96 18.76 -13.58
N GLU A 167 6.91 17.99 -13.40
CA GLU A 167 6.66 16.82 -14.22
C GLU A 167 6.56 17.15 -15.72
N LYS A 168 5.93 18.29 -16.05
CA LYS A 168 5.88 18.82 -17.43
C LYS A 168 7.24 19.24 -18.02
N GLU A 169 8.26 19.41 -17.19
CA GLU A 169 9.61 19.76 -17.64
C GLU A 169 10.40 18.53 -18.08
N ILE A 170 10.00 17.31 -17.67
CA ILE A 170 10.62 16.05 -18.10
C ILE A 170 10.64 15.94 -19.63
N PHE A 171 9.60 16.43 -20.32
CA PHE A 171 9.51 16.40 -21.79
C PHE A 171 10.68 17.10 -22.50
N HIS A 172 11.36 18.02 -21.81
CA HIS A 172 12.50 18.78 -22.33
C HIS A 172 13.81 18.42 -21.63
N ASP A 173 13.81 17.36 -20.82
CA ASP A 173 14.99 16.90 -20.12
C ASP A 173 15.88 16.08 -21.06
N GLU A 174 17.14 16.45 -21.21
CA GLU A 174 18.09 15.73 -22.07
C GLU A 174 18.89 14.65 -21.31
N GLU A 175 18.73 14.56 -19.98
CA GLU A 175 19.45 13.59 -19.15
C GLU A 175 18.90 12.16 -19.34
N LEU A 176 19.81 11.19 -19.29
CA LEU A 176 19.48 9.77 -19.19
C LEU A 176 19.75 9.27 -17.77
N TYR A 177 18.92 8.33 -17.32
CA TYR A 177 18.91 7.80 -15.98
C TYR A 177 19.25 6.31 -15.95
N ASP A 178 20.05 5.93 -14.97
CA ASP A 178 20.37 4.54 -14.66
C ASP A 178 19.19 3.82 -14.00
N TYR A 179 18.33 4.59 -13.33
CA TYR A 179 17.12 4.09 -12.68
C TYR A 179 16.06 5.17 -12.57
N ILE A 180 14.81 4.77 -12.77
CA ILE A 180 13.66 5.63 -12.56
C ILE A 180 12.70 4.93 -11.60
N PHE A 181 12.27 5.64 -10.56
CA PHE A 181 11.10 5.25 -9.78
C PHE A 181 9.95 6.19 -10.11
N PHE A 182 8.80 5.63 -10.47
CA PHE A 182 7.61 6.38 -10.80
C PHE A 182 6.42 5.88 -9.97
N PHE A 183 5.83 6.75 -9.16
CA PHE A 183 4.57 6.50 -8.47
C PHE A 183 3.50 7.37 -9.13
N GLU A 184 2.46 6.76 -9.71
CA GLU A 184 1.35 7.50 -10.30
C GLU A 184 0.01 6.88 -9.91
N LYS A 185 -0.99 7.72 -9.61
CA LYS A 185 -2.34 7.27 -9.26
C LYS A 185 -3.35 7.45 -10.41
N ASP A 186 -3.00 8.25 -11.42
CA ASP A 186 -4.00 8.77 -12.36
C ASP A 186 -3.95 8.14 -13.77
N SER A 187 -2.78 7.74 -14.30
CA SER A 187 -2.65 7.30 -15.71
C SER A 187 -1.28 6.70 -16.05
N LEU A 188 -1.20 5.86 -17.10
CA LEU A 188 0.08 5.34 -17.63
C LEU A 188 0.80 6.31 -18.60
N LYS A 189 0.23 7.48 -18.92
CA LYS A 189 0.71 8.37 -20.00
C LYS A 189 2.19 8.75 -19.92
N MET A 190 2.73 8.87 -18.72
CA MET A 190 4.13 9.26 -18.53
C MET A 190 5.11 8.09 -18.68
N VAL A 191 4.63 6.84 -18.66
CA VAL A 191 5.49 5.65 -18.71
C VAL A 191 6.33 5.59 -19.99
N PRO A 192 5.77 5.78 -21.21
CA PRO A 192 6.59 5.79 -22.43
C PRO A 192 7.64 6.92 -22.44
N LEU A 193 7.27 8.11 -21.97
CA LEU A 193 8.19 9.25 -21.89
C LEU A 193 9.35 8.94 -20.94
N LEU A 194 9.05 8.53 -19.70
CA LEU A 194 10.06 8.20 -18.69
C LEU A 194 10.98 7.07 -19.16
N LYS A 195 10.43 6.02 -19.80
CA LYS A 195 11.24 4.96 -20.42
C LYS A 195 12.21 5.52 -21.47
N GLY A 196 11.81 6.55 -22.22
CA GLY A 196 12.68 7.26 -23.16
C GLY A 196 13.96 7.81 -22.51
N HIS A 197 13.87 8.26 -21.25
CA HIS A 197 14.98 8.80 -20.48
C HIS A 197 15.81 7.74 -19.73
N LEU A 198 15.56 6.44 -19.89
CA LEU A 198 16.45 5.42 -19.34
C LEU A 198 17.73 5.27 -20.20
N PHE A 199 18.84 4.87 -19.61
CA PHE A 199 19.93 4.24 -20.37
C PHE A 199 19.49 2.90 -20.95
N GLU A 200 20.18 2.41 -21.98
CA GLU A 200 19.88 1.09 -22.56
C GLU A 200 20.07 -0.02 -21.50
N ASN A 201 19.11 -0.95 -21.41
CA ASN A 201 19.01 -1.97 -20.37
C ASN A 201 18.81 -1.46 -18.93
N ALA A 202 18.68 -0.14 -18.73
CA ALA A 202 18.33 0.40 -17.43
C ALA A 202 16.86 0.12 -17.08
N LYS A 203 16.56 0.19 -15.78
CA LYS A 203 15.29 -0.25 -15.22
C LYS A 203 14.48 0.93 -14.67
N MET A 204 13.18 0.85 -14.86
CA MET A 204 12.19 1.69 -14.21
C MET A 204 11.22 0.82 -13.42
N ASN A 205 11.00 1.18 -12.15
CA ASN A 205 9.92 0.63 -11.35
C ASN A 205 8.74 1.60 -11.36
N VAL A 206 7.56 1.11 -11.77
CA VAL A 206 6.33 1.89 -11.81
C VAL A 206 5.34 1.31 -10.81
N VAL A 207 4.81 2.15 -9.92
CA VAL A 207 3.73 1.82 -9.00
C VAL A 207 2.48 2.60 -9.39
N LEU A 208 1.39 1.89 -9.64
CA LEU A 208 0.11 2.49 -10.00
C LEU A 208 -1.10 1.66 -9.58
N PRO A 209 -2.30 2.24 -9.40
CA PRO A 209 -3.49 1.49 -9.04
C PRO A 209 -3.83 0.43 -10.10
N TYR A 210 -4.30 -0.73 -9.65
CA TYR A 210 -4.72 -1.81 -10.55
C TYR A 210 -5.84 -1.39 -11.51
N THR A 211 -6.71 -0.48 -11.09
CA THR A 211 -7.78 0.10 -11.92
C THR A 211 -7.28 0.81 -13.17
N GLN A 212 -6.07 1.36 -13.14
CA GLN A 212 -5.44 1.98 -14.31
C GLN A 212 -4.93 0.92 -15.31
N ILE A 213 -4.57 -0.27 -14.82
CA ILE A 213 -4.20 -1.39 -15.69
C ILE A 213 -5.43 -1.99 -16.36
N THR A 214 -6.54 -2.10 -15.63
CA THR A 214 -7.80 -2.62 -16.19
C THR A 214 -8.62 -1.58 -16.93
N ASP A 215 -8.15 -0.32 -17.01
CA ASP A 215 -8.82 0.72 -17.78
C ASP A 215 -8.88 0.32 -19.27
N THR A 216 -10.10 0.48 -19.81
CA THR A 216 -10.46 0.17 -21.20
C THR A 216 -10.48 1.42 -22.07
N ALA A 217 -10.17 2.59 -21.52
CA ALA A 217 -9.95 3.80 -22.29
C ALA A 217 -8.89 3.57 -23.37
N VAL A 218 -9.21 3.96 -24.60
CA VAL A 218 -8.38 3.72 -25.80
C VAL A 218 -6.92 4.15 -25.59
N LYS A 219 -6.70 5.31 -24.97
CA LYS A 219 -5.34 5.82 -24.72
C LYS A 219 -4.52 4.94 -23.78
N GLU A 220 -5.14 4.41 -22.73
CA GLU A 220 -4.45 3.52 -21.77
C GLU A 220 -4.17 2.16 -22.44
N GLN A 221 -5.08 1.67 -23.28
CA GLN A 221 -4.86 0.46 -24.09
C GLN A 221 -3.72 0.63 -25.11
N GLU A 222 -3.62 1.78 -25.78
CA GLU A 222 -2.52 2.08 -26.70
C GLU A 222 -1.16 2.07 -25.99
N ILE A 223 -1.07 2.68 -24.79
CA ILE A 223 0.16 2.69 -24.00
C ILE A 223 0.57 1.28 -23.59
N LYS A 224 -0.37 0.48 -23.08
CA LYS A 224 -0.15 -0.93 -22.72
C LYS A 224 0.37 -1.74 -23.92
N ARG A 225 -0.24 -1.57 -25.10
CA ARG A 225 0.21 -2.21 -26.34
C ARG A 225 1.60 -1.76 -26.77
N ILE A 226 1.95 -0.49 -26.61
CA ILE A 226 3.31 0.01 -26.89
C ILE A 226 4.32 -0.67 -25.97
N ILE A 227 4.06 -0.74 -24.66
CA ILE A 227 4.95 -1.38 -23.68
C ILE A 227 5.17 -2.86 -24.03
N ALA A 228 4.09 -3.59 -24.36
CA ALA A 228 4.13 -5.00 -24.73
C ALA A 228 4.83 -5.24 -26.07
N LYS A 229 4.51 -4.44 -27.10
CA LYS A 229 5.12 -4.54 -28.44
C LYS A 229 6.63 -4.32 -28.41
N GLU A 230 7.07 -3.37 -27.60
CA GLU A 230 8.50 -3.08 -27.42
C GLU A 230 9.20 -4.10 -26.52
N LYS A 231 8.48 -5.10 -25.98
CA LYS A 231 9.00 -6.14 -25.08
C LYS A 231 9.73 -5.54 -23.89
N SER A 232 9.20 -4.42 -23.38
CA SER A 232 9.86 -3.63 -22.34
C SER A 232 9.43 -4.03 -20.92
N LEU A 233 8.34 -4.79 -20.77
CA LEU A 233 7.87 -5.26 -19.46
C LEU A 233 8.69 -6.48 -19.02
N ALA A 234 9.41 -6.37 -17.90
CA ALA A 234 10.20 -7.45 -17.31
C ALA A 234 9.45 -8.14 -16.15
N GLY A 235 8.65 -7.38 -15.43
CA GLY A 235 7.94 -7.84 -14.24
C GLY A 235 6.59 -7.16 -14.10
N TYR A 236 5.59 -7.93 -13.68
CA TYR A 236 4.26 -7.47 -13.35
C TYR A 236 3.86 -8.13 -12.03
N TYR A 237 3.87 -7.34 -10.95
CA TYR A 237 3.48 -7.81 -9.64
C TYR A 237 2.19 -7.17 -9.15
N ASP A 238 1.24 -7.97 -8.66
CA ASP A 238 0.13 -7.45 -7.84
C ASP A 238 0.69 -6.97 -6.50
N PHE A 239 0.27 -5.79 -6.07
CA PHE A 239 0.85 -5.10 -4.93
C PHE A 239 -0.24 -4.51 -4.04
N PRO A 240 -0.66 -5.23 -2.98
CA PRO A 240 -1.42 -4.63 -1.89
C PRO A 240 -0.65 -3.45 -1.26
N PHE A 241 -1.18 -2.23 -1.43
CA PHE A 241 -0.57 -1.01 -0.91
C PHE A 241 -1.60 -0.16 -0.17
N GLU A 242 -1.35 0.12 1.10
CA GLU A 242 -2.30 0.76 2.01
C GLU A 242 -3.62 -0.02 2.03
N ASN A 243 -4.75 0.63 1.73
CA ASN A 243 -6.07 -0.02 1.67
C ASN A 243 -6.50 -0.40 0.25
N ASP A 244 -5.66 -0.14 -0.74
CA ASP A 244 -5.98 -0.26 -2.15
C ASP A 244 -5.14 -1.35 -2.83
N GLU A 245 -5.48 -1.62 -4.07
CA GLU A 245 -4.80 -2.59 -4.93
C GLU A 245 -3.99 -1.84 -5.98
N PHE A 246 -2.68 -2.03 -5.93
CA PHE A 246 -1.71 -1.44 -6.84
C PHE A 246 -1.02 -2.55 -7.63
N VAL A 247 -0.27 -2.13 -8.63
CA VAL A 247 0.69 -3.00 -9.33
C VAL A 247 2.07 -2.39 -9.22
N LEU A 248 3.07 -3.26 -9.16
CA LEU A 248 4.46 -2.90 -9.37
C LEU A 248 4.88 -3.46 -10.74
N LEU A 249 5.06 -2.58 -11.71
CA LEU A 249 5.62 -2.92 -13.01
C LEU A 249 7.13 -2.70 -13.00
N GLU A 250 7.86 -3.61 -13.63
CA GLU A 250 9.28 -3.47 -13.89
C GLU A 250 9.47 -3.32 -15.39
N ILE A 251 9.93 -2.15 -15.81
CA ILE A 251 10.10 -1.80 -17.22
C ILE A 251 11.59 -1.64 -17.47
N ILE A 252 12.08 -2.27 -18.53
CA ILE A 252 13.47 -2.17 -18.99
C ILE A 252 13.47 -1.44 -20.33
N LYS A 253 14.43 -0.55 -20.55
CA LYS A 253 14.65 0.02 -21.88
C LYS A 253 15.35 -1.01 -22.76
N GLY A 254 14.66 -1.44 -23.81
CA GLY A 254 15.08 -2.54 -24.67
C GLY A 254 14.20 -3.79 -24.47
N ASN A 255 14.71 -4.94 -24.88
CA ASN A 255 14.01 -6.22 -24.72
C ASN A 255 14.31 -6.82 -23.35
N SER A 256 13.29 -6.93 -22.50
CA SER A 256 13.36 -7.47 -21.15
C SER A 256 13.52 -9.00 -21.09
N GLY A 257 13.28 -9.71 -22.19
CA GLY A 257 13.17 -11.17 -22.20
C GLY A 257 11.80 -11.65 -21.71
N PRO A 258 11.72 -12.73 -20.90
CA PRO A 258 10.44 -13.19 -20.36
C PRO A 258 9.81 -12.20 -19.37
N VAL A 259 8.49 -12.05 -19.43
CA VAL A 259 7.71 -11.30 -18.44
C VAL A 259 7.49 -12.16 -17.21
N THR A 260 7.91 -11.69 -16.04
CA THR A 260 7.67 -12.36 -14.76
C THR A 260 6.39 -11.85 -14.10
N PHE A 261 5.50 -12.76 -13.71
CA PHE A 261 4.30 -12.45 -12.95
C PHE A 261 4.45 -12.94 -11.50
N GLY A 262 3.94 -12.17 -10.55
CA GLY A 262 4.00 -12.56 -9.15
C GLY A 262 3.34 -11.59 -8.18
N GLU A 263 3.52 -11.85 -6.90
CA GLU A 263 2.95 -11.04 -5.83
C GLU A 263 4.03 -10.18 -5.18
N ALA A 264 3.68 -8.98 -4.73
CA ALA A 264 4.54 -8.10 -3.96
C ALA A 264 3.87 -7.73 -2.64
N VAL A 265 4.59 -7.81 -1.53
CA VAL A 265 4.07 -7.43 -0.20
C VAL A 265 5.12 -6.70 0.61
N ILE A 266 4.68 -5.79 1.47
CA ILE A 266 5.56 -5.20 2.48
C ILE A 266 5.64 -6.15 3.66
N LYS A 267 6.84 -6.67 3.93
CA LYS A 267 7.11 -7.58 5.04
C LYS A 267 8.45 -7.23 5.65
N ASP A 268 8.49 -7.15 6.98
CA ASP A 268 9.68 -6.76 7.74
C ASP A 268 10.25 -5.41 7.25
N ASP A 269 9.37 -4.43 7.06
CA ASP A 269 9.67 -3.06 6.59
C ASP A 269 10.33 -2.96 5.21
N ILE A 270 10.24 -3.99 4.37
CA ILE A 270 10.73 -3.95 2.98
C ILE A 270 9.74 -4.64 2.02
N LEU A 271 9.67 -4.14 0.78
CA LEU A 271 8.92 -4.82 -0.28
C LEU A 271 9.63 -6.10 -0.70
N GLN A 272 8.92 -7.23 -0.58
CA GLN A 272 9.35 -8.55 -1.04
C GLN A 272 8.50 -8.98 -2.23
N LYS A 273 9.16 -9.53 -3.26
CA LYS A 273 8.50 -10.03 -4.47
C LYS A 273 8.57 -11.55 -4.50
N THR A 274 7.45 -12.20 -4.76
CA THR A 274 7.34 -13.65 -4.96
C THR A 274 6.94 -13.92 -6.39
N LYS A 275 7.79 -14.64 -7.13
CA LYS A 275 7.50 -15.07 -8.49
C LYS A 275 6.49 -16.21 -8.48
N LEU A 276 5.45 -16.10 -9.31
CA LEU A 276 4.48 -17.18 -9.57
C LEU A 276 4.73 -17.85 -10.93
N PHE A 277 4.91 -17.04 -11.98
CA PHE A 277 4.93 -17.54 -13.34
C PHE A 277 5.76 -16.65 -14.28
N SER A 278 6.09 -17.14 -15.48
CA SER A 278 6.70 -16.32 -16.53
C SER A 278 6.31 -16.82 -17.91
N ILE A 279 6.16 -15.88 -18.85
CA ILE A 279 5.92 -16.16 -20.27
C ILE A 279 6.88 -15.37 -21.15
N GLY A 280 7.07 -15.78 -22.39
CA GLY A 280 7.86 -14.99 -23.35
C GLY A 280 7.19 -13.64 -23.62
N ALA A 281 7.98 -12.58 -23.85
CA ALA A 281 7.41 -11.27 -24.19
C ALA A 281 6.56 -11.28 -25.47
N ASP A 282 6.89 -12.13 -26.45
CA ASP A 282 6.06 -12.33 -27.64
C ASP A 282 4.70 -12.93 -27.28
N GLN A 283 4.66 -13.94 -26.40
CA GLN A 283 3.42 -14.53 -25.93
C GLN A 283 2.57 -13.54 -25.14
N PHE A 284 3.19 -12.69 -24.31
CA PHE A 284 2.49 -11.63 -23.60
C PHE A 284 1.89 -10.59 -24.56
N PHE A 285 2.67 -10.18 -25.57
CA PHE A 285 2.17 -9.26 -26.59
C PHE A 285 1.02 -9.84 -27.42
N GLU A 286 1.12 -11.12 -27.81
CA GLU A 286 0.07 -11.83 -28.55
C GLU A 286 -1.21 -12.04 -27.74
N ALA A 287 -1.09 -12.23 -26.43
CA ALA A 287 -2.25 -12.37 -25.54
C ALA A 287 -3.09 -11.08 -25.48
N ASP A 288 -2.47 -9.90 -25.62
CA ASP A 288 -3.09 -8.57 -25.54
C ASP A 288 -4.01 -8.40 -24.31
N ASP A 289 -3.68 -9.07 -23.20
CA ASP A 289 -4.44 -9.06 -21.96
C ASP A 289 -3.55 -8.60 -20.81
N TRP A 290 -4.03 -7.65 -20.03
CA TRP A 290 -3.33 -7.09 -18.87
C TRP A 290 -4.04 -7.42 -17.55
N ASN A 291 -5.09 -8.25 -17.59
CA ASN A 291 -5.70 -8.76 -16.37
C ASN A 291 -4.72 -9.68 -15.64
N TYR A 292 -4.19 -9.21 -14.51
CA TYR A 292 -3.19 -9.94 -13.73
C TYR A 292 -3.69 -11.32 -13.31
N ASP A 293 -4.98 -11.44 -12.94
CA ASP A 293 -5.53 -12.68 -12.42
C ASP A 293 -5.49 -13.83 -13.45
N VAL A 294 -5.57 -13.52 -14.75
CA VAL A 294 -5.39 -14.52 -15.82
C VAL A 294 -4.01 -15.17 -15.73
N TYR A 295 -2.97 -14.37 -15.52
CA TYR A 295 -1.59 -14.85 -15.40
C TYR A 295 -1.33 -15.53 -14.06
N ALA A 296 -1.89 -15.01 -12.97
CA ALA A 296 -1.81 -15.63 -11.65
C ALA A 296 -2.42 -17.03 -11.65
N TYR A 297 -3.61 -17.21 -12.24
CA TYR A 297 -4.28 -18.51 -12.29
C TYR A 297 -3.57 -19.50 -13.22
N ASN A 298 -2.94 -19.00 -14.28
CA ASN A 298 -2.07 -19.81 -15.15
C ASN A 298 -0.81 -20.34 -14.44
N SER A 299 -0.46 -19.86 -13.24
CA SER A 299 0.60 -20.47 -12.44
C SER A 299 0.22 -21.84 -11.85
N SER A 300 -1.08 -22.17 -11.80
CA SER A 300 -1.60 -23.41 -11.20
C SER A 300 -2.21 -24.33 -12.25
N THR A 301 -1.64 -25.51 -12.43
CA THR A 301 -2.18 -26.55 -13.33
C THR A 301 -3.58 -27.00 -12.93
N ALA A 302 -3.90 -26.97 -11.63
CA ALA A 302 -5.23 -27.31 -11.14
C ALA A 302 -6.26 -26.25 -11.54
N LEU A 303 -5.93 -24.96 -11.40
CA LEU A 303 -6.81 -23.88 -11.85
C LEU A 303 -6.99 -23.87 -13.37
N GLN A 304 -5.92 -24.12 -14.13
CA GLN A 304 -6.04 -24.27 -15.58
C GLN A 304 -7.03 -25.39 -15.96
N ALA A 305 -6.99 -26.53 -15.28
CA ALA A 305 -7.93 -27.63 -15.51
C ALA A 305 -9.37 -27.26 -15.12
N VAL A 306 -9.56 -26.60 -13.98
CA VAL A 306 -10.87 -26.12 -13.50
C VAL A 306 -11.50 -25.13 -14.48
N LEU A 307 -10.72 -24.15 -14.97
CA LEU A 307 -11.16 -23.16 -15.94
C LEU A 307 -11.43 -23.79 -17.32
N SER A 308 -10.56 -24.67 -17.79
CA SER A 308 -10.72 -25.36 -19.09
C SER A 308 -11.91 -26.32 -19.11
N ALA A 309 -12.26 -26.90 -17.97
CA ALA A 309 -13.44 -27.75 -17.81
C ALA A 309 -14.74 -26.95 -17.62
N HIS A 310 -14.68 -25.61 -17.64
CA HIS A 310 -15.81 -24.71 -17.38
C HIS A 310 -16.54 -25.00 -16.06
N VAL A 311 -15.81 -25.45 -15.04
CA VAL A 311 -16.35 -25.61 -13.68
C VAL A 311 -16.71 -24.24 -13.08
N VAL A 312 -15.91 -23.23 -13.40
CA VAL A 312 -16.15 -21.81 -13.15
C VAL A 312 -15.68 -20.99 -14.36
N ASP A 313 -16.20 -19.78 -14.51
CA ASP A 313 -15.89 -18.89 -15.65
C ASP A 313 -15.38 -17.53 -15.17
N MET A 314 -14.31 -17.02 -15.78
CA MET A 314 -13.74 -15.69 -15.47
C MET A 314 -14.74 -14.56 -15.70
N GLY A 315 -15.67 -14.74 -16.61
CA GLY A 315 -16.77 -13.84 -16.90
C GLY A 315 -17.89 -13.88 -15.86
N THR A 316 -17.88 -14.78 -14.87
CA THR A 316 -18.84 -14.81 -13.76
C THR A 316 -18.16 -14.66 -12.41
N PRO A 317 -17.52 -13.50 -12.12
CA PRO A 317 -16.86 -13.27 -10.85
C PRO A 317 -17.86 -13.09 -9.70
N ILE A 318 -17.38 -13.25 -8.46
CA ILE A 318 -18.17 -13.07 -7.22
C ILE A 318 -18.91 -11.73 -7.19
N GLU A 319 -18.31 -10.65 -7.70
CA GLU A 319 -18.96 -9.33 -7.76
C GLU A 319 -20.25 -9.25 -8.56
N LYS A 320 -20.56 -10.23 -9.43
CA LYS A 320 -21.87 -10.26 -10.09
C LYS A 320 -22.99 -10.57 -9.12
N GLU A 321 -22.73 -11.41 -8.13
CA GLU A 321 -23.74 -11.95 -7.21
C GLU A 321 -23.64 -11.38 -5.79
N PHE A 322 -22.51 -10.76 -5.45
CA PHE A 322 -22.23 -10.20 -4.14
C PHE A 322 -21.66 -8.78 -4.23
N PHE A 323 -21.70 -8.05 -3.12
CA PHE A 323 -21.03 -6.76 -2.98
C PHE A 323 -20.38 -6.60 -1.60
N LEU A 324 -19.34 -5.78 -1.55
CA LEU A 324 -18.71 -5.35 -0.31
C LEU A 324 -19.60 -4.31 0.38
N VAL A 325 -19.92 -4.52 1.65
CA VAL A 325 -20.74 -3.58 2.42
C VAL A 325 -19.88 -2.37 2.78
N GLU A 326 -20.30 -1.19 2.33
CA GLU A 326 -19.59 0.06 2.60
C GLU A 326 -19.66 0.48 4.07
N LYS A 327 -18.61 1.18 4.50
CA LYS A 327 -18.58 1.83 5.81
C LYS A 327 -19.61 2.96 5.84
N LYS A 328 -20.34 3.06 6.93
CA LYS A 328 -21.30 4.15 7.16
C LYS A 328 -21.16 4.71 8.57
N LYS A 329 -21.79 5.86 8.78
CA LYS A 329 -21.92 6.45 10.11
C LYS A 329 -22.93 5.64 10.93
N ILE A 330 -22.48 5.11 12.06
CA ILE A 330 -23.28 4.32 13.00
C ILE A 330 -23.56 5.19 14.21
N SER A 331 -24.84 5.35 14.55
CA SER A 331 -25.30 6.20 15.65
C SER A 331 -24.79 5.72 17.02
N SER A 332 -24.70 6.65 17.97
CA SER A 332 -24.40 6.32 19.37
C SER A 332 -25.42 5.33 19.95
N GLY A 333 -24.98 4.43 20.80
CA GLY A 333 -25.80 3.37 21.38
C GLY A 333 -25.00 2.12 21.71
N ARG A 334 -25.73 1.06 22.09
CA ARG A 334 -25.17 -0.27 22.32
C ARG A 334 -24.94 -0.96 20.97
N ILE A 335 -23.72 -1.45 20.76
CA ILE A 335 -23.34 -2.21 19.57
C ILE A 335 -22.66 -3.54 19.97
N LEU A 336 -22.70 -4.48 19.05
CA LEU A 336 -22.00 -5.75 19.10
C LEU A 336 -20.86 -5.70 18.09
N LYS A 337 -19.63 -5.53 18.58
CA LYS A 337 -18.45 -5.42 17.74
C LYS A 337 -17.91 -6.81 17.41
N VAL A 338 -17.82 -7.11 16.11
CA VAL A 338 -17.22 -8.34 15.61
C VAL A 338 -15.79 -8.07 15.21
N SER A 339 -14.85 -8.72 15.89
CA SER A 339 -13.45 -8.71 15.52
C SER A 339 -13.07 -9.95 14.72
N LYS A 340 -11.91 -9.90 14.07
CA LYS A 340 -11.31 -11.11 13.45
C LYS A 340 -11.25 -12.29 14.42
N ALA A 341 -10.99 -12.06 15.71
CA ALA A 341 -10.87 -13.14 16.70
C ALA A 341 -12.18 -13.91 16.89
N ALA A 342 -13.32 -13.30 16.59
CA ALA A 342 -14.63 -13.95 16.67
C ALA A 342 -14.93 -14.86 15.46
N ILE A 343 -14.16 -14.78 14.38
CA ILE A 343 -14.34 -15.60 13.17
C ILE A 343 -13.42 -16.81 13.27
N LEU A 344 -13.99 -17.97 13.53
CA LEU A 344 -13.25 -19.21 13.75
C LEU A 344 -13.28 -20.11 12.51
N GLU A 345 -12.19 -20.84 12.30
CA GLU A 345 -12.08 -21.86 11.26
C GLU A 345 -13.18 -22.90 11.41
N ASP A 346 -13.85 -23.21 10.29
CA ASP A 346 -14.96 -24.16 10.09
C ASP A 346 -16.25 -23.93 10.92
N THR A 347 -16.11 -23.38 12.12
CA THR A 347 -17.15 -23.26 13.15
C THR A 347 -17.90 -21.94 13.08
N GLY A 348 -17.44 -20.99 12.26
CA GLY A 348 -18.12 -19.73 12.00
C GLY A 348 -17.93 -18.70 13.10
N LEU A 349 -19.00 -17.95 13.41
CA LEU A 349 -18.94 -16.84 14.35
C LEU A 349 -19.08 -17.31 15.81
N CYS A 350 -18.09 -16.99 16.64
CA CYS A 350 -18.08 -17.31 18.06
C CYS A 350 -18.70 -16.19 18.89
N ALA A 351 -19.92 -16.41 19.37
CA ALA A 351 -20.67 -15.43 20.17
C ALA A 351 -19.91 -14.93 21.41
N ASP A 352 -19.15 -15.81 22.09
CA ASP A 352 -18.38 -15.45 23.30
C ASP A 352 -17.25 -14.43 23.05
N LEU A 353 -16.86 -14.24 21.79
CA LEU A 353 -15.78 -13.32 21.37
C LEU A 353 -16.33 -12.05 20.72
N ILE A 354 -17.65 -11.91 20.64
CA ILE A 354 -18.30 -10.67 20.21
C ILE A 354 -18.30 -9.71 21.38
N GLU A 355 -17.71 -8.53 21.17
CA GLU A 355 -17.59 -7.52 22.22
C GLU A 355 -18.86 -6.66 22.24
N GLU A 356 -19.51 -6.61 23.38
CA GLU A 356 -20.58 -5.64 23.61
C GLU A 356 -19.98 -4.32 24.10
N MET A 357 -20.33 -3.22 23.42
CA MET A 357 -19.84 -1.90 23.80
C MET A 357 -20.91 -0.82 23.61
N SER A 358 -20.83 0.22 24.44
CA SER A 358 -21.64 1.43 24.29
C SER A 358 -20.80 2.53 23.66
N ILE A 359 -21.19 3.02 22.49
CA ILE A 359 -20.53 4.14 21.81
C ILE A 359 -21.27 5.44 22.14
N SER A 360 -20.54 6.40 22.73
CA SER A 360 -21.08 7.70 23.16
C SER A 360 -21.19 8.72 22.02
N LYS A 361 -20.48 8.49 20.93
CA LYS A 361 -20.50 9.31 19.71
C LYS A 361 -20.64 8.41 18.49
N PRO A 362 -21.20 8.91 17.37
CA PRO A 362 -21.26 8.13 16.15
C PRO A 362 -19.86 7.71 15.68
N ILE A 363 -19.74 6.46 15.23
CA ILE A 363 -18.51 5.90 14.66
C ILE A 363 -18.68 5.65 13.16
N ILE A 364 -17.57 5.53 12.44
CA ILE A 364 -17.59 4.99 11.07
C ILE A 364 -17.28 3.51 11.17
N GLY A 365 -18.17 2.66 10.64
CA GLY A 365 -18.00 1.22 10.66
C GLY A 365 -18.89 0.52 9.64
N THR A 366 -18.71 -0.79 9.51
CA THR A 366 -19.49 -1.60 8.57
C THR A 366 -20.58 -2.33 9.35
N GLU A 367 -21.84 -2.00 9.07
CA GLU A 367 -22.99 -2.65 9.71
C GLU A 367 -23.24 -4.03 9.11
N VAL A 368 -23.29 -5.02 9.99
CA VAL A 368 -23.48 -6.44 9.66
C VAL A 368 -24.94 -6.83 9.84
N ARG A 369 -25.46 -7.64 8.92
CA ARG A 369 -26.84 -8.16 8.92
C ARG A 369 -26.84 -9.69 8.88
N SER A 370 -27.97 -10.27 9.29
CA SER A 370 -28.21 -11.71 9.11
C SER A 370 -28.11 -12.08 7.63
N GLY A 371 -27.42 -13.19 7.34
CA GLY A 371 -27.09 -13.65 5.99
C GLY A 371 -25.82 -13.05 5.38
N ASP A 372 -25.20 -12.05 6.00
CA ASP A 372 -23.91 -11.55 5.54
C ASP A 372 -22.81 -12.58 5.76
N LEU A 373 -21.88 -12.66 4.81
CA LEU A 373 -20.62 -13.38 4.96
C LEU A 373 -19.56 -12.42 5.49
N LEU A 374 -18.96 -12.79 6.62
CA LEU A 374 -17.79 -12.15 7.18
C LEU A 374 -16.55 -12.88 6.71
N LEU A 375 -15.53 -12.12 6.30
CA LEU A 375 -14.24 -12.65 5.90
C LEU A 375 -13.13 -11.91 6.63
N ALA A 376 -12.20 -12.66 7.22
CA ALA A 376 -10.98 -12.13 7.79
C ALA A 376 -9.76 -12.93 7.33
N ALA A 377 -8.66 -12.24 7.05
CA ALA A 377 -7.42 -12.86 6.64
C ALA A 377 -6.41 -12.91 7.81
N SER A 378 -5.69 -14.02 7.96
CA SER A 378 -4.41 -14.12 8.66
C SER A 378 -3.26 -14.24 7.64
N ARG A 379 -2.02 -14.36 8.14
CA ARG A 379 -0.84 -14.44 7.28
C ARG A 379 -0.92 -15.54 6.21
N ASN A 380 -1.59 -16.65 6.50
CA ASN A 380 -1.59 -17.84 5.65
C ASN A 380 -2.99 -18.39 5.34
N ARG A 381 -4.06 -17.77 5.85
CA ARG A 381 -5.41 -18.34 5.78
C ARG A 381 -6.48 -17.26 5.74
N VAL A 382 -7.58 -17.62 5.09
CA VAL A 382 -8.83 -16.86 5.10
C VAL A 382 -9.81 -17.58 6.02
N TYR A 383 -10.50 -16.82 6.87
CA TYR A 383 -11.54 -17.29 7.75
C TYR A 383 -12.86 -16.68 7.33
N THR A 384 -13.90 -17.50 7.27
CA THR A 384 -15.22 -17.08 6.82
C THR A 384 -16.28 -17.45 7.85
N ALA A 385 -17.29 -16.59 8.05
CA ALA A 385 -18.43 -16.88 8.91
C ALA A 385 -19.70 -16.23 8.38
N VAL A 386 -20.81 -16.95 8.40
CA VAL A 386 -22.13 -16.40 8.09
C VAL A 386 -22.80 -15.92 9.36
N VAL A 387 -23.43 -14.75 9.30
CA VAL A 387 -24.04 -14.10 10.45
C VAL A 387 -25.51 -14.53 10.57
N TYR A 388 -25.91 -14.96 11.77
CA TYR A 388 -27.29 -15.31 12.12
C TYR A 388 -27.77 -14.49 13.31
N ASN A 389 -27.64 -13.18 13.23
CA ASN A 389 -28.01 -12.31 14.34
C ASN A 389 -29.44 -11.79 14.20
N GLU A 390 -30.22 -12.01 15.27
CA GLU A 390 -31.60 -11.53 15.39
C GLU A 390 -31.70 -10.33 16.36
N GLN A 391 -30.62 -9.93 17.06
CA GLN A 391 -30.68 -8.92 18.13
C GLN A 391 -29.50 -7.94 18.14
N GLY A 392 -29.81 -6.64 18.25
CA GLY A 392 -28.81 -5.57 18.40
C GLY A 392 -28.08 -5.20 17.10
N THR A 393 -27.41 -4.04 17.12
CA THR A 393 -26.64 -3.53 15.98
C THR A 393 -25.24 -4.15 15.98
N MET A 394 -24.95 -5.03 15.01
CA MET A 394 -23.61 -5.58 14.82
C MET A 394 -22.74 -4.72 13.92
N VAL A 395 -21.48 -4.56 14.31
CA VAL A 395 -20.49 -3.74 13.59
C VAL A 395 -19.21 -4.52 13.43
N ALA A 396 -18.76 -4.71 12.19
CA ALA A 396 -17.47 -5.33 11.91
C ALA A 396 -16.32 -4.34 12.20
N ASP A 397 -15.22 -4.87 12.73
CA ASP A 397 -13.97 -4.11 12.82
C ASP A 397 -13.33 -3.85 11.44
N ALA A 398 -12.25 -3.08 11.40
CA ALA A 398 -11.58 -2.72 10.14
C ALA A 398 -10.87 -3.90 9.44
N ALA A 399 -10.60 -5.00 10.16
CA ALA A 399 -9.91 -6.17 9.62
C ALA A 399 -10.89 -7.22 9.07
N VAL A 400 -12.19 -7.03 9.28
CA VAL A 400 -13.26 -7.91 8.80
C VAL A 400 -13.93 -7.30 7.57
N THR A 401 -13.83 -8.00 6.44
CA THR A 401 -14.60 -7.70 5.23
C THR A 401 -16.02 -8.25 5.39
N VAL A 402 -17.02 -7.43 5.07
CA VAL A 402 -18.43 -7.83 5.10
C VAL A 402 -18.95 -7.90 3.66
N ILE A 403 -19.47 -9.06 3.28
CA ILE A 403 -19.92 -9.38 1.93
C ILE A 403 -21.40 -9.73 2.00
N ARG A 404 -22.20 -9.11 1.12
CA ARG A 404 -23.65 -9.28 1.07
C ARG A 404 -24.11 -9.76 -0.30
N SER A 405 -25.04 -10.71 -0.30
CA SER A 405 -25.68 -11.20 -1.52
C SER A 405 -26.58 -10.14 -2.17
N LYS A 406 -26.63 -10.17 -3.50
CA LYS A 406 -27.54 -9.36 -4.33
C LYS A 406 -28.83 -10.08 -4.70
N GLY A 407 -28.91 -11.40 -4.51
CA GLY A 407 -29.98 -12.20 -5.10
C GLY A 407 -30.02 -13.64 -4.61
N LYS A 408 -30.05 -14.59 -5.54
CA LYS A 408 -30.36 -16.01 -5.27
C LYS A 408 -29.33 -16.72 -4.39
N TYR A 409 -28.06 -16.30 -4.42
CA TYR A 409 -26.99 -16.94 -3.65
C TYR A 409 -27.00 -16.50 -2.18
N THR A 410 -26.50 -17.36 -1.31
CA THR A 410 -26.47 -17.13 0.14
C THR A 410 -25.03 -16.96 0.63
N GLY A 411 -24.85 -16.35 1.81
CA GLY A 411 -23.53 -16.28 2.44
C GLY A 411 -22.96 -17.67 2.73
N GLU A 412 -23.84 -18.63 3.03
CA GLU A 412 -23.53 -20.04 3.26
C GLU A 412 -22.99 -20.74 2.03
N TYR A 413 -23.62 -20.51 0.87
CA TYR A 413 -23.13 -21.03 -0.39
C TYR A 413 -21.74 -20.49 -0.71
N MET A 414 -21.55 -19.17 -0.55
CA MET A 414 -20.25 -18.53 -0.78
C MET A 414 -19.18 -19.02 0.21
N LYS A 415 -19.54 -19.23 1.48
CA LYS A 415 -18.67 -19.85 2.49
C LYS A 415 -18.19 -21.23 2.03
N MET A 416 -19.12 -22.12 1.65
CA MET A 416 -18.78 -23.47 1.19
C MET A 416 -17.89 -23.46 -0.05
N TYR A 417 -18.07 -22.48 -0.94
CA TYR A 417 -17.21 -22.33 -2.11
C TYR A 417 -15.78 -21.91 -1.74
N LEU A 418 -15.64 -20.84 -0.95
CA LEU A 418 -14.33 -20.29 -0.57
C LEU A 418 -13.54 -21.22 0.34
N ASP A 419 -14.22 -21.89 1.28
CA ASP A 419 -13.60 -22.88 2.18
C ASP A 419 -13.38 -24.23 1.47
N GLY A 420 -14.03 -24.44 0.33
CA GLY A 420 -13.94 -25.64 -0.48
C GLY A 420 -12.64 -25.73 -1.28
N PRO A 421 -12.36 -26.90 -1.89
CA PRO A 421 -11.12 -27.13 -2.62
C PRO A 421 -10.94 -26.20 -3.82
N VAL A 422 -12.01 -25.88 -4.55
CA VAL A 422 -11.94 -25.00 -5.73
C VAL A 422 -11.67 -23.56 -5.32
N GLY A 423 -12.42 -23.01 -4.35
CA GLY A 423 -12.18 -21.65 -3.85
C GLY A 423 -10.80 -21.49 -3.22
N THR A 424 -10.33 -22.51 -2.49
CA THR A 424 -8.98 -22.52 -1.90
C THR A 424 -7.90 -22.40 -2.97
N LEU A 425 -8.01 -23.09 -4.11
CA LEU A 425 -7.04 -22.97 -5.20
C LEU A 425 -6.91 -21.52 -5.70
N PHE A 426 -8.02 -20.77 -5.80
CA PHE A 426 -7.96 -19.36 -6.17
C PHE A 426 -7.30 -18.51 -5.08
N LEU A 427 -7.67 -18.72 -3.81
CA LEU A 427 -7.08 -18.01 -2.67
C LEU A 427 -5.58 -18.27 -2.52
N GLU A 428 -5.11 -19.46 -2.88
CA GLU A 428 -3.69 -19.82 -2.87
C GLU A 428 -2.86 -18.93 -3.81
N THR A 429 -3.40 -18.54 -4.98
CA THR A 429 -2.69 -17.66 -5.93
C THR A 429 -2.48 -16.23 -5.44
N ILE A 430 -3.16 -15.82 -4.37
CA ILE A 430 -3.05 -14.50 -3.74
C ILE A 430 -1.90 -14.46 -2.71
N HIS A 431 -1.26 -15.59 -2.43
CA HIS A 431 -0.15 -15.66 -1.49
C HIS A 431 1.15 -15.14 -2.11
N ALA A 432 1.78 -14.19 -1.42
CA ALA A 432 3.14 -13.74 -1.66
C ALA A 432 4.12 -14.50 -0.76
N GLY A 433 4.38 -15.77 -1.10
CA GLY A 433 5.21 -16.64 -0.26
C GLY A 433 4.44 -17.07 0.99
N ASP A 434 4.89 -16.66 2.18
CA ASP A 434 4.22 -16.96 3.46
C ASP A 434 3.25 -15.86 3.93
N ALA A 435 3.08 -14.80 3.13
CA ALA A 435 2.17 -13.70 3.40
C ALA A 435 0.97 -13.73 2.45
N LEU A 436 -0.22 -13.44 2.97
CA LEU A 436 -1.45 -13.30 2.19
C LEU A 436 -1.68 -11.83 1.81
N GLY A 437 -1.55 -11.52 0.52
CA GLY A 437 -1.74 -10.17 -0.04
C GLY A 437 -3.20 -9.80 -0.30
N LEU A 438 -4.17 -10.47 0.34
CA LEU A 438 -5.58 -10.40 -0.04
C LEU A 438 -6.17 -8.99 0.13
N LYS A 439 -6.62 -8.42 -0.99
CA LYS A 439 -7.49 -7.23 -1.02
C LYS A 439 -8.92 -7.63 -1.35
N SER A 440 -9.87 -6.91 -0.76
CA SER A 440 -11.30 -7.18 -0.96
C SER A 440 -11.69 -7.02 -2.43
N SER A 441 -11.10 -6.09 -3.18
CA SER A 441 -11.31 -5.95 -4.63
C SER A 441 -10.94 -7.22 -5.40
N ARG A 442 -9.76 -7.79 -5.12
CA ARG A 442 -9.28 -9.02 -5.76
C ARG A 442 -10.11 -10.24 -5.41
N LEU A 443 -10.54 -10.35 -4.14
CA LEU A 443 -11.48 -11.39 -3.72
C LEU A 443 -12.74 -11.38 -4.61
N MET A 444 -13.29 -10.21 -4.87
CA MET A 444 -14.54 -10.06 -5.62
C MET A 444 -14.40 -10.44 -7.11
N ARG A 445 -13.16 -10.53 -7.64
CA ARG A 445 -12.87 -10.97 -9.01
C ARG A 445 -12.69 -12.47 -9.17
N ILE A 446 -12.65 -13.24 -8.07
CA ILE A 446 -12.55 -14.70 -8.15
C ILE A 446 -13.75 -15.26 -8.94
N PRO A 447 -13.53 -16.15 -9.91
CA PRO A 447 -14.60 -16.84 -10.63
C PRO A 447 -15.56 -17.54 -9.67
N PHE A 448 -16.86 -17.44 -9.91
CA PHE A 448 -17.90 -18.00 -9.07
C PHE A 448 -18.76 -18.99 -9.86
N PRO A 449 -19.05 -20.20 -9.33
CA PRO A 449 -19.83 -21.20 -10.04
C PRO A 449 -21.30 -20.80 -10.16
N ASP A 450 -21.87 -20.93 -11.37
CA ASP A 450 -23.32 -20.87 -11.52
C ASP A 450 -23.98 -22.14 -10.97
N ALA A 451 -25.16 -21.98 -10.38
CA ALA A 451 -25.91 -23.09 -9.80
C ALA A 451 -27.43 -22.85 -9.89
N PRO A 452 -28.23 -23.91 -10.10
CA PRO A 452 -29.69 -23.83 -10.01
C PRO A 452 -30.12 -23.62 -8.55
N GLU A 453 -31.33 -23.07 -8.35
CA GLU A 453 -31.87 -22.77 -7.02
C GLU A 453 -31.88 -23.98 -6.08
N GLU A 454 -32.21 -25.17 -6.58
CA GLU A 454 -32.17 -26.41 -5.80
C GLU A 454 -30.76 -26.73 -5.29
N GLY A 455 -29.74 -26.53 -6.13
CA GLY A 455 -28.35 -26.72 -5.75
C GLY A 455 -27.91 -25.71 -4.70
N ILE A 456 -28.30 -24.44 -4.88
CA ILE A 456 -28.00 -23.37 -3.92
C ILE A 456 -28.65 -23.68 -2.56
N SER A 457 -29.92 -24.06 -2.55
CA SER A 457 -30.66 -24.41 -1.33
C SER A 457 -30.04 -25.61 -0.62
N THR A 458 -29.67 -26.65 -1.37
CA THR A 458 -29.04 -27.86 -0.82
C THR A 458 -27.71 -27.54 -0.14
N VAL A 459 -26.83 -26.78 -0.82
CA VAL A 459 -25.52 -26.40 -0.26
C VAL A 459 -25.67 -25.44 0.93
N THR A 460 -26.64 -24.52 0.86
CA THR A 460 -26.96 -23.61 1.97
C THR A 460 -27.34 -24.39 3.22
N GLU A 461 -28.26 -25.35 3.10
CA GLU A 461 -28.74 -26.14 4.24
C GLU A 461 -27.65 -27.07 4.78
N LEU A 462 -26.83 -27.64 3.90
CA LEU A 462 -25.66 -28.41 4.28
C LEU A 462 -24.71 -27.58 5.14
N CYS A 463 -24.34 -26.38 4.68
CA CYS A 463 -23.49 -25.46 5.43
C CYS A 463 -24.10 -25.11 6.79
N ARG A 464 -25.39 -24.74 6.83
CA ARG A 464 -26.08 -24.38 8.08
C ARG A 464 -26.02 -25.51 9.10
N THR A 465 -26.36 -26.72 8.67
CA THR A 465 -26.39 -27.90 9.55
C THR A 465 -24.99 -28.23 10.05
N SER A 466 -24.01 -28.33 9.15
CA SER A 466 -22.63 -28.66 9.52
C SER A 466 -21.99 -27.61 10.44
N VAL A 467 -22.13 -26.31 10.13
CA VAL A 467 -21.57 -25.24 10.98
C VAL A 467 -22.24 -25.22 12.36
N LYS A 468 -23.55 -25.46 12.44
CA LYS A 468 -24.28 -25.54 13.71
C LYS A 468 -23.74 -26.68 14.60
N GLU A 469 -23.57 -27.86 14.03
CA GLU A 469 -23.02 -29.02 14.76
C GLU A 469 -21.58 -28.78 15.21
N LEU A 470 -20.73 -28.25 14.33
CA LEU A 470 -19.35 -27.89 14.62
C LEU A 470 -19.25 -26.83 15.73
N SER A 471 -20.10 -25.79 15.68
CA SER A 471 -20.12 -24.73 16.67
C SER A 471 -20.50 -25.25 18.06
N VAL A 472 -21.50 -26.14 18.16
CA VAL A 472 -21.88 -26.81 19.42
C VAL A 472 -20.73 -27.67 19.95
N ALA A 473 -20.09 -28.47 19.09
CA ALA A 473 -18.95 -29.29 19.48
C ALA A 473 -17.77 -28.43 19.99
N ALA A 474 -17.47 -27.33 19.31
CA ALA A 474 -16.43 -26.39 19.69
C ALA A 474 -16.73 -25.68 21.02
N ALA A 475 -17.98 -25.29 21.27
CA ALA A 475 -18.41 -24.73 22.54
C ALA A 475 -18.25 -25.74 23.70
N ASN A 476 -18.71 -26.97 23.50
CA ASN A 476 -18.56 -28.04 24.48
C ASN A 476 -17.08 -28.30 24.81
N TRP A 477 -16.22 -28.35 23.80
CA TRP A 477 -14.78 -28.53 24.00
C TRP A 477 -14.14 -27.40 24.81
N ARG A 478 -14.52 -26.14 24.53
CA ARG A 478 -14.04 -24.98 25.30
C ARG A 478 -14.46 -25.06 26.76
N GLU A 479 -15.70 -25.48 27.03
CA GLU A 479 -16.19 -25.68 28.39
C GLU A 479 -15.46 -26.82 29.12
N SER A 480 -15.23 -27.95 28.44
CA SER A 480 -14.42 -29.05 28.98
C SER A 480 -13.01 -28.59 29.37
N LYS A 481 -12.36 -27.76 28.54
CA LYS A 481 -11.04 -27.18 28.87
C LYS A 481 -11.10 -26.30 30.11
N LYS A 482 -12.12 -25.43 30.24
CA LYS A 482 -12.28 -24.57 31.42
C LYS A 482 -12.46 -25.39 32.69
N LYS A 483 -13.34 -26.40 32.66
CA LYS A 483 -13.57 -27.32 33.79
C LYS A 483 -12.31 -28.09 34.16
N ALA A 484 -11.56 -28.60 33.18
CA ALA A 484 -10.31 -29.30 33.43
C ALA A 484 -9.29 -28.41 34.16
N VAL A 485 -9.12 -27.14 33.73
CA VAL A 485 -8.23 -26.20 34.41
C VAL A 485 -8.72 -25.86 35.82
N GLN A 486 -10.01 -25.66 36.03
CA GLN A 486 -10.57 -25.42 37.37
C GLN A 486 -10.27 -26.59 38.33
N LEU A 487 -10.49 -27.82 37.87
CA LEU A 487 -10.15 -29.04 38.61
C LEU A 487 -8.65 -29.11 38.93
N MET A 488 -7.78 -28.81 37.97
CA MET A 488 -6.32 -28.75 38.18
C MET A 488 -5.91 -27.68 39.19
N MET A 489 -6.66 -26.58 39.28
CA MET A 489 -6.42 -25.48 40.22
C MET A 489 -7.07 -25.71 41.61
N GLY A 490 -7.66 -26.89 41.85
CA GLY A 490 -8.31 -27.21 43.13
C GLY A 490 -9.59 -26.41 43.40
N LYS A 491 -10.19 -25.81 42.36
CA LYS A 491 -11.48 -25.14 42.46
C LYS A 491 -12.54 -26.12 41.96
N SER A 492 -13.32 -26.67 42.89
CA SER A 492 -14.47 -27.52 42.62
C SER A 492 -15.72 -26.71 42.30
#